data_AF-A0A920UF29-F1
#
_entry.id   AF-A0A920UF29-F1
#
_cell.length_a   1.000
_cell.length_b   1.000
_cell.length_c   1.000
_cell.angle_alpha   90.00
_cell.angle_beta   90.00
_cell.angle_gamma   90.00
#
_symmetry.space_group_name_H-M   'P 1'
#
loop_
_entity.id
_entity.type
_entity.pdbx_description
1 polymer ?
#
loop_
_entity_poly.entity_id
_entity_poly.type
_entity_poly.pdbx_seq_one_letter_code
_entity_poly.pdbx_strand_id
1 'polypeptide(L)' 'MTAVLFGFATQTKIDAGFEKQLPQGHPYIETFTKYQSQFGGANRVMVALMAREGTFSRRNILQRLRR' A
#
# COMPACT_ATOMS: atom_id res chain seq x y z
N MET A 1 23.21 1.51 28.28
CA MET A 1 21.77 1.67 28.01
C MET A 1 21.50 2.54 26.79
N THR A 2 22.13 3.72 26.65
CA THR A 2 21.91 4.62 25.50
C THR A 2 22.19 3.98 24.14
N ALA A 3 23.33 3.28 23.98
CA ALA A 3 23.66 2.60 22.72
C ALA A 3 22.67 1.46 22.37
N VAL A 4 22.15 0.77 23.39
CA VAL A 4 21.15 -0.29 23.22
C VAL A 4 19.82 0.30 22.76
N LEU A 5 19.36 1.36 23.41
CA LEU A 5 18.14 2.10 23.00
C LEU A 5 18.27 2.70 21.60
N PHE A 6 19.46 3.17 21.23
CA PHE A 6 19.76 3.67 19.88
C PHE A 6 19.62 2.57 18.81
N GLY A 7 20.07 1.34 19.09
CA GLY A 7 19.88 0.20 18.19
C GLY A 7 18.41 -0.23 18.00
N PHE A 8 17.54 0.04 18.97
CA PHE A 8 16.09 -0.13 18.80
C PHE A 8 15.48 1.02 17.98
N ALA A 9 15.95 2.25 18.19
CA ALA A 9 15.47 3.41 17.45
C ALA A 9 15.69 3.26 15.93
N THR A 10 16.81 2.68 15.50
CA THR A 10 17.12 2.45 14.07
C THR A 10 16.18 1.45 13.39
N GLN A 11 15.44 0.64 14.14
CA GLN A 11 14.50 -0.36 13.60
C GLN A 11 13.05 0.17 13.48
N THR A 12 12.81 1.42 13.87
CA THR A 12 11.48 2.03 13.81
C THR A 12 11.03 2.17 12.36
N LYS A 13 9.87 1.59 12.03
CA LYS A 13 9.25 1.70 10.70
C LYS A 13 8.04 2.63 10.80
N ILE A 14 7.97 3.58 9.88
CA ILE A 14 6.77 4.42 9.71
C ILE A 14 5.72 3.56 9.02
N ASP A 15 4.63 3.27 9.72
CA ASP A 15 3.47 2.57 9.18
C ASP A 15 2.26 3.51 9.23
N ALA A 16 1.72 3.82 8.05
CA ALA A 16 0.58 4.73 7.87
C ALA A 16 -0.75 3.98 7.71
N GLY A 17 -0.87 2.77 8.26
CA GLY A 17 -2.13 2.02 8.25
C GLY A 17 -3.24 2.75 9.00
N PHE A 18 -4.21 3.32 8.25
CA PHE A 18 -5.43 3.94 8.79
C PHE A 18 -6.18 3.02 9.77
N GLU A 19 -6.13 1.71 9.51
CA GLU A 19 -6.73 0.67 10.36
C GLU A 19 -6.30 0.74 11.83
N LYS A 20 -5.05 1.14 12.12
CA LYS A 20 -4.52 1.22 13.50
C LYS A 20 -5.03 2.44 14.27
N GLN A 21 -5.65 3.39 13.58
CA GLN A 21 -6.24 4.59 14.18
C GLN A 21 -7.73 4.38 14.50
N LEU A 22 -8.31 3.24 14.11
CA LEU A 22 -9.72 2.95 14.33
C LEU A 22 -9.99 2.52 15.79
N PRO A 23 -11.10 2.97 16.40
CA PRO A 23 -11.49 2.54 17.74
C PRO A 23 -11.73 1.02 17.79
N GLN A 24 -11.01 0.34 18.67
CA GLN A 24 -11.21 -1.09 18.92
C GLN A 24 -12.53 -1.30 19.70
N GLY A 25 -13.33 -2.27 19.27
CA GLY A 25 -14.61 -2.63 19.91
C GLY A 25 -15.85 -1.91 19.39
N HIS A 26 -15.73 -1.13 18.31
CA HIS A 26 -16.89 -0.53 17.65
C HIS A 26 -17.55 -1.52 16.66
N PRO A 27 -18.86 -1.81 16.73
CA PRO A 27 -19.51 -2.86 15.93
C PRO A 27 -19.36 -2.69 14.40
N TYR A 28 -19.34 -1.45 13.91
CA TYR A 28 -19.05 -1.17 12.49
C TYR A 28 -17.60 -1.50 12.07
N ILE A 29 -16.62 -1.27 12.95
CA ILE A 29 -15.20 -1.54 12.66
C ILE A 29 -14.92 -3.05 12.64
N GLU A 30 -15.59 -3.82 13.50
CA GLU A 30 -15.54 -5.29 13.48
C GLU A 30 -16.09 -5.86 12.18
N THR A 31 -17.24 -5.34 11.73
CA THR A 31 -17.86 -5.75 10.47
C THR A 31 -16.96 -5.37 9.29
N PHE A 32 -16.38 -4.17 9.30
CA PHE A 32 -15.40 -3.74 8.31
C PHE A 32 -14.19 -4.69 8.26
N THR A 33 -13.57 -4.99 9.41
CA THR A 33 -12.38 -5.87 9.50
C THR A 33 -12.68 -7.28 9.02
N LYS A 34 -13.89 -7.80 9.30
CA LYS A 34 -14.33 -9.13 8.87
C LYS A 34 -14.40 -9.28 7.35
N TYR A 35 -14.82 -8.23 6.65
CA TYR A 35 -15.03 -8.29 5.20
C TYR A 35 -13.95 -7.54 4.38
N GLN A 36 -13.04 -6.80 5.00
CA GLN A 36 -12.05 -5.97 4.29
C GLN A 36 -11.21 -6.75 3.26
N SER A 37 -10.88 -8.01 3.57
CA SER A 37 -10.09 -8.88 2.68
C SER A 37 -10.83 -9.26 1.40
N GLN A 38 -12.17 -9.24 1.41
CA GLN A 38 -13.01 -9.60 0.27
C GLN A 38 -13.09 -8.47 -0.78
N PHE A 39 -12.82 -7.22 -0.38
CA PHE A 39 -12.88 -6.05 -1.26
C PHE A 39 -11.56 -5.76 -2.00
N GLY A 40 -10.56 -6.64 -1.89
CA GLY A 40 -9.31 -6.54 -2.65
C GLY A 40 -8.32 -5.49 -2.15
N GLY A 41 -8.52 -4.95 -0.96
CA GLY A 41 -7.64 -3.96 -0.33
C GLY A 41 -7.78 -2.54 -0.92
N ALA A 42 -7.71 -1.53 -0.04
CA ALA A 42 -7.72 -0.11 -0.43
C ALA A 42 -6.36 0.37 -0.97
N ASN A 43 -5.28 -0.34 -0.64
CA ASN A 43 -3.93 -0.01 -1.08
C ASN A 43 -3.69 -0.49 -2.51
N ARG A 44 -4.02 0.36 -3.47
CA ARG A 44 -3.82 0.10 -4.91
C ARG A 44 -2.67 0.95 -5.44
N VAL A 45 -1.70 0.31 -6.08
CA VAL A 45 -0.69 1.01 -6.87
C VAL A 45 -1.25 1.20 -8.28
N MET A 46 -1.59 2.43 -8.64
CA MET A 46 -2.04 2.77 -9.99
C MET A 46 -0.86 3.23 -10.85
N VAL A 47 -0.62 2.53 -11.97
CA VAL A 47 0.40 2.90 -12.94
C VAL A 47 -0.28 3.47 -14.18
N ALA A 48 -0.17 4.78 -14.38
CA ALA A 48 -0.69 5.47 -15.56
C ALA A 48 0.44 5.67 -16.59
N LEU A 49 0.25 5.17 -17.81
CA LEU A 49 1.19 5.32 -18.92
C LEU A 49 0.58 6.21 -19.99
N MET A 50 1.27 7.31 -20.30
CA MET A 50 0.90 8.22 -21.39
C MET A 50 1.94 8.10 -22.50
N ALA A 51 1.50 7.73 -23.70
CA ALA A 51 2.38 7.75 -24.88
C ALA A 51 2.50 9.20 -25.37
N ARG A 52 3.73 9.69 -25.54
CA ARG A 52 4.00 10.92 -26.28
C ARG A 52 3.90 10.63 -27.78
N GLU A 53 3.39 11.59 -28.55
CA GLU A 53 3.13 11.46 -29.98
C GLU A 53 4.36 10.92 -30.73
N GLY A 54 4.13 9.97 -31.64
CA GLY A 54 5.15 9.42 -32.55
C GLY A 54 5.59 7.98 -32.32
N THR A 55 5.30 7.34 -31.17
CA THR A 55 5.70 5.93 -30.92
C THR A 55 4.60 5.09 -30.27
N PHE A 56 3.40 5.04 -30.85
CA PHE A 56 2.31 4.20 -30.33
C PHE A 56 2.32 2.80 -30.94
N SER A 57 2.98 1.85 -30.27
CA SER A 57 2.75 0.41 -30.49
C SER A 57 2.34 -0.24 -29.17
N ARG A 58 1.04 -0.54 -29.05
CA ARG A 58 0.39 -1.14 -27.87
C ARG A 58 1.13 -2.37 -27.33
N ARG A 59 1.83 -3.12 -28.20
CA ARG A 59 2.61 -4.32 -27.84
C ARG A 59 3.86 -4.02 -27.01
N ASN A 60 4.57 -2.92 -27.26
CA ASN A 60 5.82 -2.60 -26.56
C ASN A 60 5.57 -2.17 -25.10
N ILE A 61 4.52 -1.38 -24.87
CA ILE A 61 4.15 -0.85 -23.55
C ILE A 61 3.73 -1.99 -22.61
N LEU A 62 2.91 -2.93 -23.09
CA LEU A 62 2.49 -4.10 -22.33
C LEU A 62 3.65 -5.02 -21.96
N GLN A 63 4.71 -5.10 -22.79
CA GLN A 63 5.91 -5.88 -22.47
C GLN A 63 6.79 -5.21 -21.40
N ARG A 64 6.82 -3.87 -21.32
CA ARG A 64 7.58 -3.14 -20.28
C ARG A 64 6.95 -3.24 -18.89
N LEU A 65 5.62 -3.36 -18.80
CA LEU A 65 4.90 -3.55 -17.54
C LEU A 65 5.01 -4.97 -16.95
N ARG A 66 5.39 -5.96 -17.77
CA ARG A 66 5.41 -7.38 -17.39
C ARG A 66 6.77 -7.85 -16.81
N ARG A 67 7.67 -6.92 -16.50
CA ARG A 67 8.98 -7.20 -15.89
C ARG A 67 9.07 -6.64 -14.48
#